data_AF-A0AAJ1MA75-F1
#
_entry.id   AF-A0AAJ1MA75-F1
#
_cell.length_a   1.000
_cell.length_b   1.000
_cell.length_c   1.000
_cell.angle_alpha   90.00
_cell.angle_beta   90.00
_cell.angle_gamma   90.00
#
_symmetry.space_group_name_H-M   'P 1'
#
loop_
_entity.id
_entity.type
_entity.pdbx_description
1 polymer ?
#
loop_
_entity_poly.entity_id
_entity_poly.type
_entity_poly.pdbx_seq_one_letter_code
_entity_poly.pdbx_strand_id
1 'polypeptide(L)'
;MTDTIQTVVYELHPNKTMKQVLDEAIDYRRYCWNQALETWNELYLAHKIYDKILWTKFIPKQNKKTGKITVKPIDVHLNPSPNWKMVRDIMVHDKADWQYQRSAHLLGLAVKDLGNAWQNFFDKAQSDWGKPHFHSRREPRQGFKSDQSKIVDGLLRLERPQKSLVPSEEWRDFKLSEKPLSDKIGVVSYFREKGRYYAAVPFKVANKKALPKTGKNTAVDVNVGHFNYMDGQQNVLPKM
;
A
#
# COMPACT_ATOMS: atom_id res chain seq x y z
N MET A 1 0.16 19.34 -14.31
CA MET A 1 0.48 19.59 -12.89
C MET A 1 0.27 18.28 -12.16
N THR A 2 1.28 17.77 -11.45
CA THR A 2 1.14 16.53 -10.67
C THR A 2 0.58 16.86 -9.29
N ASP A 3 -0.48 16.16 -8.89
CA ASP A 3 -1.07 16.28 -7.55
C ASP A 3 -0.04 15.87 -6.50
N THR A 4 -0.03 16.57 -5.37
CA THR A 4 0.79 16.21 -4.21
C THR A 4 -0.04 15.33 -3.28
N ILE A 5 0.56 14.28 -2.73
CA ILE A 5 -0.12 13.40 -1.79
C ILE A 5 0.13 13.91 -0.37
N GLN A 6 -0.92 14.34 0.31
CA GLN A 6 -0.90 14.65 1.75
C GLN A 6 -1.62 13.55 2.51
N THR A 7 -0.96 12.89 3.46
CA THR A 7 -1.58 11.83 4.26
C THR A 7 -1.95 12.35 5.64
N VAL A 8 -3.20 12.14 6.06
CA VAL A 8 -3.67 12.44 7.42
C VAL A 8 -4.01 11.13 8.13
N VAL A 9 -3.62 11.00 9.40
CA VAL A 9 -3.90 9.82 10.22
C VAL A 9 -5.01 10.16 11.20
N TYR A 10 -6.07 9.36 11.19
CA TYR A 10 -7.21 9.50 12.09
C TYR A 10 -7.26 8.32 13.06
N GLU A 11 -7.45 8.58 14.35
CA GLU A 11 -7.83 7.55 15.32
C GLU A 11 -9.29 7.14 15.05
N LEU A 12 -9.53 5.83 15.00
CA LEU A 12 -10.86 5.26 14.79
C LEU A 12 -11.41 4.74 16.11
N HIS A 13 -12.69 5.00 16.34
CA HIS A 13 -13.44 4.49 17.49
C HIS A 13 -14.52 3.48 17.02
N PRO A 14 -14.13 2.29 16.54
CA PRO A 14 -15.06 1.26 16.11
C PRO A 14 -15.94 0.75 17.26
N ASN A 15 -17.21 0.47 16.97
CA ASN A 15 -18.06 -0.30 17.87
C ASN A 15 -17.61 -1.78 17.92
N LYS A 16 -18.27 -2.60 18.77
CA LYS A 16 -17.89 -4.01 18.96
C LYS A 16 -17.85 -4.80 17.63
N THR A 17 -18.87 -4.65 16.79
CA THR A 17 -18.95 -5.34 15.49
C THR A 17 -17.84 -4.87 14.54
N MET A 18 -17.62 -3.56 14.39
CA MET A 18 -16.59 -3.04 13.49
C MET A 18 -15.16 -3.32 13.98
N LYS A 19 -14.94 -3.52 15.29
CA LYS A 19 -13.66 -4.02 15.80
C LYS A 19 -13.36 -5.42 15.25
N GLN A 20 -14.35 -6.31 15.28
CA GLN A 20 -14.21 -7.66 14.73
C GLN A 20 -13.94 -7.59 13.23
N VAL A 21 -14.68 -6.78 12.47
CA VAL A 21 -14.44 -6.57 11.03
C VAL A 21 -13.01 -6.11 10.75
N LEU A 22 -12.50 -5.14 11.50
CA LEU A 22 -11.14 -4.65 11.33
C LEU A 22 -10.09 -5.71 11.67
N ASP A 23 -10.26 -6.44 12.78
CA ASP A 23 -9.35 -7.52 13.18
C ASP A 23 -9.34 -8.66 12.15
N GLU A 24 -10.51 -9.04 11.63
CA GLU A 24 -10.64 -10.06 10.59
C GLU A 24 -10.01 -9.61 9.26
N ALA A 25 -10.15 -8.34 8.88
CA ALA A 25 -9.50 -7.77 7.70
C ALA A 25 -7.98 -7.71 7.85
N ILE A 26 -7.48 -7.36 9.03
CA ILE A 26 -6.05 -7.41 9.38
C ILE A 26 -5.53 -8.85 9.27
N ASP A 27 -6.21 -9.80 9.90
CA ASP A 27 -5.82 -11.21 9.89
C ASP A 27 -5.86 -11.78 8.47
N TYR A 28 -6.87 -11.42 7.68
CA TYR A 28 -6.98 -11.83 6.28
C TYR A 28 -5.89 -11.24 5.39
N ARG A 29 -5.54 -9.96 5.56
CA ARG A 29 -4.41 -9.34 4.82
C ARG A 29 -3.09 -10.03 5.10
N ARG A 30 -2.85 -10.44 6.35
CA ARG A 30 -1.67 -11.22 6.75
C ARG A 30 -1.69 -12.61 6.13
N TYR A 31 -2.83 -13.30 6.21
CA TYR A 31 -3.04 -14.59 5.58
C TYR A 31 -2.74 -14.55 4.07
N CYS A 32 -3.34 -13.60 3.34
CA CYS A 32 -3.12 -13.47 1.90
C CYS A 32 -1.66 -13.20 1.55
N TRP A 33 -0.94 -12.39 2.35
CA TRP A 33 0.49 -12.18 2.11
C TRP A 33 1.30 -13.46 2.29
N ASN A 34 1.07 -14.16 3.39
CA ASN A 34 1.83 -15.36 3.71
C ASN A 34 1.57 -16.46 2.67
N GLN A 35 0.32 -16.69 2.30
CA GLN A 35 -0.03 -17.63 1.24
C GLN A 35 0.57 -17.20 -0.11
N ALA A 36 0.51 -15.90 -0.45
CA ALA A 36 1.12 -15.40 -1.68
C ALA A 36 2.64 -15.59 -1.71
N LEU A 37 3.32 -15.41 -0.58
CA LEU A 37 4.76 -15.61 -0.46
C LEU A 37 5.13 -17.10 -0.61
N GLU A 38 4.33 -17.99 -0.05
CA GLU A 38 4.48 -19.44 -0.22
C GLU A 38 4.33 -19.84 -1.70
N THR A 39 3.20 -19.46 -2.34
CA THR A 39 2.98 -19.70 -3.77
C THR A 39 4.10 -19.08 -4.63
N TRP A 40 4.55 -17.87 -4.30
CA TRP A 40 5.66 -17.24 -5.01
C TRP A 40 6.94 -18.08 -4.91
N ASN A 41 7.28 -18.58 -3.71
CA ASN A 41 8.47 -19.40 -3.51
C ASN A 41 8.39 -20.72 -4.28
N GLU A 42 7.23 -21.38 -4.31
CA GLU A 42 7.01 -22.60 -5.11
C GLU A 42 7.20 -22.34 -6.61
N LEU A 43 6.57 -21.29 -7.13
CA LEU A 43 6.72 -20.88 -8.53
C LEU A 43 8.16 -20.53 -8.87
N TYR A 44 8.87 -19.88 -7.95
CA TYR A 44 10.28 -19.54 -8.13
C TYR A 44 11.17 -20.79 -8.17
N LEU A 45 10.92 -21.77 -7.30
CA LEU A 45 11.62 -23.06 -7.32
C LEU A 45 11.33 -23.80 -8.63
N ALA A 46 10.08 -23.86 -9.06
CA ALA A 46 9.70 -24.46 -10.33
C ALA A 46 10.39 -23.75 -11.51
N HIS A 47 10.45 -22.41 -11.51
CA HIS A 47 11.14 -21.63 -12.55
C HIS A 47 12.61 -22.02 -12.63
N LYS A 48 13.29 -22.14 -11.49
CA LYS A 48 14.71 -22.55 -11.44
C LYS A 48 14.97 -23.94 -12.01
N ILE A 49 14.03 -24.87 -11.87
CA ILE A 49 14.22 -26.27 -12.26
C ILE A 49 13.81 -26.51 -13.71
N TYR A 50 12.69 -25.92 -14.13
CA TYR A 50 12.01 -26.32 -15.37
C TYR A 50 12.03 -25.26 -16.47
N ASP A 51 12.48 -24.04 -16.19
CA ASP A 51 12.41 -22.99 -17.20
C ASP A 51 13.35 -23.24 -18.38
N LYS A 52 12.82 -22.95 -19.57
CA LYS A 52 13.56 -22.93 -20.83
C LYS A 52 12.91 -21.92 -21.77
N ILE A 53 13.72 -21.29 -22.59
CA ILE A 53 13.21 -20.42 -23.66
C ILE A 53 12.53 -21.33 -24.70
N LEU A 54 11.25 -21.08 -24.96
CA LEU A 54 10.50 -21.78 -26.01
C LEU A 54 10.75 -21.13 -27.38
N TRP A 55 10.61 -19.81 -27.43
CA TRP A 55 10.82 -19.01 -28.65
C TRP A 55 11.00 -17.54 -28.28
N THR A 56 11.53 -16.74 -29.20
CA THR A 56 11.77 -15.30 -28.98
C THR A 56 10.82 -14.47 -29.84
N LYS A 57 10.07 -13.56 -29.24
CA LYS A 57 9.24 -12.59 -29.96
C LYS A 57 10.03 -11.32 -30.25
N PHE A 58 9.83 -10.77 -31.44
CA PHE A 58 10.45 -9.52 -31.87
C PHE A 58 9.39 -8.42 -31.90
N ILE A 59 9.42 -7.53 -30.91
CA ILE A 59 8.44 -6.44 -30.83
C ILE A 59 9.05 -5.16 -31.42
N PRO A 60 8.49 -4.62 -32.52
CA PRO A 60 8.91 -3.33 -33.03
C PRO A 60 8.42 -2.22 -32.08
N LYS A 61 9.34 -1.33 -31.69
CA LYS A 61 9.06 -0.13 -30.91
C LYS A 61 9.50 1.09 -31.69
N GLN A 62 8.53 1.94 -32.00
CA GLN A 62 8.79 3.22 -32.66
C GLN A 62 9.04 4.32 -31.63
N ASN A 63 10.09 5.11 -31.85
CA ASN A 63 10.28 6.34 -31.09
C ASN A 63 9.33 7.43 -31.63
N LYS A 64 8.40 7.89 -30.78
CA LYS A 64 7.40 8.91 -31.15
C LYS A 64 8.00 10.26 -31.59
N LYS A 65 9.24 10.58 -31.19
CA LYS A 65 9.90 11.85 -31.53
C LYS A 65 10.75 11.77 -32.80
N THR A 66 11.42 10.65 -33.03
CA THR A 66 12.40 10.50 -34.13
C THR A 66 11.95 9.57 -35.25
N GLY A 67 10.80 8.90 -35.11
CA GLY A 67 10.27 7.96 -36.11
C GLY A 67 11.04 6.63 -36.22
N LYS A 68 12.25 6.54 -35.65
CA LYS A 68 13.12 5.36 -35.69
C LYS A 68 12.43 4.13 -35.09
N ILE A 69 12.41 3.04 -35.85
CA ILE A 69 11.93 1.73 -35.39
C ILE A 69 13.12 0.96 -34.80
N THR A 70 12.92 0.42 -33.60
CA THR A 70 13.85 -0.50 -32.95
C THR A 70 13.15 -1.80 -32.68
N VAL A 71 13.79 -2.94 -32.93
CA VAL A 71 13.21 -4.24 -32.63
C VAL A 71 13.75 -4.70 -31.28
N LYS A 72 12.86 -5.03 -30.34
CA LYS A 72 13.23 -5.60 -29.04
C LYS A 72 12.96 -7.11 -29.04
N PRO A 73 13.98 -7.97 -28.89
CA PRO A 73 13.76 -9.39 -28.62
C PRO A 73 13.24 -9.55 -27.19
N ILE A 74 12.24 -10.41 -27.02
CA ILE A 74 11.74 -10.83 -25.72
C ILE A 74 11.59 -12.34 -25.76
N ASP A 75 12.27 -13.05 -24.86
CA ASP A 75 12.16 -14.49 -24.77
C ASP A 75 10.85 -14.89 -24.12
N VAL A 76 10.21 -15.91 -24.69
CA VAL A 76 9.01 -16.55 -24.15
C VAL A 76 9.45 -17.82 -23.45
N HIS A 77 9.29 -17.81 -22.14
CA HIS A 77 9.75 -18.84 -21.20
C HIS A 77 8.67 -19.90 -21.02
N LEU A 78 9.07 -21.17 -20.92
CA LEU A 78 8.17 -22.29 -20.58
C LEU A 78 7.61 -22.10 -19.16
N ASN A 79 8.47 -21.71 -18.22
CA ASN A 79 8.08 -21.46 -16.86
C ASN A 79 8.62 -20.09 -16.45
N PRO A 80 7.94 -18.99 -16.79
CA PRO A 80 8.48 -17.65 -16.56
C PRO A 80 8.67 -17.36 -15.08
N SER A 81 9.58 -16.41 -14.78
CA SER A 81 9.77 -15.91 -13.42
C SER A 81 8.44 -15.47 -12.81
N PRO A 82 8.21 -15.75 -11.51
CA PRO A 82 6.96 -15.37 -10.85
C PRO A 82 6.72 -13.87 -10.96
N ASN A 83 5.45 -13.50 -11.13
CA ASN A 83 5.00 -12.13 -11.01
C ASN A 83 3.72 -12.09 -10.17
N TRP A 84 3.42 -10.94 -9.58
CA TRP A 84 2.32 -10.82 -8.64
C TRP A 84 0.95 -11.08 -9.27
N LYS A 85 0.77 -10.84 -10.58
CA LYS A 85 -0.50 -11.13 -11.26
C LYS A 85 -0.71 -12.64 -11.33
N MET A 86 0.33 -13.39 -11.72
CA MET A 86 0.29 -14.85 -11.76
C MET A 86 -0.02 -15.46 -10.39
N VAL A 87 0.67 -15.00 -9.32
CA VAL A 87 0.39 -15.44 -7.95
C VAL A 87 -1.04 -15.12 -7.53
N ARG A 88 -1.51 -13.89 -7.82
CA ARG A 88 -2.89 -13.47 -7.50
C ARG A 88 -3.90 -14.35 -8.23
N ASP A 89 -3.69 -14.63 -9.51
CA ASP A 89 -4.64 -15.36 -10.34
C ASP A 89 -4.77 -16.81 -9.86
N ILE A 90 -3.66 -17.46 -9.47
CA ILE A 90 -3.66 -18.77 -8.79
C ILE A 90 -4.44 -18.69 -7.48
N MET A 91 -4.13 -17.74 -6.60
CA MET A 91 -4.84 -17.59 -5.32
C MET A 91 -6.33 -17.28 -5.48
N VAL A 92 -6.72 -16.58 -6.56
CA VAL A 92 -8.12 -16.27 -6.85
C VAL A 92 -8.85 -17.51 -7.35
N HIS A 93 -8.19 -18.35 -8.15
CA HIS A 93 -8.70 -19.64 -8.60
C HIS A 93 -8.90 -20.59 -7.41
N ASP A 94 -7.92 -20.65 -6.51
CA ASP A 94 -7.90 -21.58 -5.36
C ASP A 94 -8.51 -20.96 -4.08
N LYS A 95 -9.52 -20.09 -4.22
CA LYS A 95 -10.18 -19.47 -3.06
C LYS A 95 -10.98 -20.49 -2.25
N ALA A 96 -10.72 -20.53 -0.95
CA ALA A 96 -11.57 -21.24 -0.02
C ALA A 96 -12.91 -20.50 0.21
N ASP A 97 -13.97 -21.24 0.50
CA ASP A 97 -15.34 -20.70 0.63
C ASP A 97 -15.47 -19.56 1.63
N TRP A 98 -14.79 -19.66 2.78
CA TRP A 98 -14.81 -18.63 3.81
C TRP A 98 -14.18 -17.31 3.34
N GLN A 99 -13.27 -17.34 2.35
CA GLN A 99 -12.62 -16.12 1.83
C GLN A 99 -13.60 -15.21 1.08
N TYR A 100 -14.70 -15.74 0.55
CA TYR A 100 -15.72 -14.91 -0.10
C TYR A 100 -16.49 -14.00 0.87
N GLN A 101 -16.41 -14.27 2.17
CA GLN A 101 -16.92 -13.38 3.21
C GLN A 101 -15.98 -12.18 3.46
N ARG A 102 -14.77 -12.22 2.89
CA ARG A 102 -13.74 -11.17 2.97
C ARG A 102 -13.66 -10.40 1.66
N SER A 103 -13.02 -9.22 1.68
CA SER A 103 -12.86 -8.40 0.48
C SER A 103 -11.85 -9.04 -0.48
N ALA A 104 -12.25 -9.19 -1.76
CA ALA A 104 -11.34 -9.62 -2.81
C ALA A 104 -10.24 -8.58 -3.11
N HIS A 105 -10.51 -7.30 -2.84
CA HIS A 105 -9.54 -6.22 -3.02
C HIS A 105 -8.37 -6.34 -2.05
N LEU A 106 -8.65 -6.73 -0.79
CA LEU A 106 -7.61 -6.96 0.22
C LEU A 106 -6.60 -8.03 -0.23
N LEU A 107 -7.08 -9.15 -0.81
CA LEU A 107 -6.21 -10.17 -1.41
C LEU A 107 -5.37 -9.57 -2.53
N GLY A 108 -6.00 -8.90 -3.49
CA GLY A 108 -5.31 -8.31 -4.63
C GLY A 108 -4.24 -7.29 -4.22
N LEU A 109 -4.54 -6.44 -3.23
CA LEU A 109 -3.61 -5.47 -2.66
C LEU A 109 -2.47 -6.16 -1.91
N ALA A 110 -2.74 -7.24 -1.17
CA ALA A 110 -1.73 -8.03 -0.48
C ALA A 110 -0.69 -8.60 -1.44
N VAL A 111 -1.16 -9.25 -2.51
CA VAL A 111 -0.31 -9.88 -3.51
C VAL A 111 0.47 -8.82 -4.29
N LYS A 112 -0.16 -7.69 -4.62
CA LYS A 112 0.49 -6.56 -5.29
C LYS A 112 1.60 -5.95 -4.42
N ASP A 113 1.34 -5.75 -3.13
CA ASP A 113 2.36 -5.25 -2.19
C ASP A 113 3.55 -6.23 -2.10
N LEU A 114 3.29 -7.54 -2.08
CA LEU A 114 4.34 -8.57 -2.11
C LEU A 114 5.17 -8.48 -3.39
N GLY A 115 4.51 -8.31 -4.54
CA GLY A 115 5.19 -8.10 -5.82
C GLY A 115 6.10 -6.88 -5.82
N ASN A 116 5.63 -5.76 -5.25
CA ASN A 116 6.45 -4.57 -5.09
C ASN A 116 7.63 -4.81 -4.14
N ALA A 117 7.45 -5.57 -3.05
CA ALA A 117 8.53 -5.90 -2.13
C ALA A 117 9.63 -6.75 -2.82
N TRP A 118 9.23 -7.72 -3.64
CA TRP A 118 10.17 -8.47 -4.48
C TRP A 118 10.88 -7.59 -5.51
N GLN A 119 10.15 -6.71 -6.19
CA GLN A 119 10.74 -5.77 -7.15
C GLN A 119 11.78 -4.87 -6.48
N ASN A 120 11.45 -4.31 -5.32
CA ASN A 120 12.37 -3.48 -4.53
C ASN A 120 13.62 -4.26 -4.09
N PHE A 121 13.46 -5.55 -3.73
CA PHE A 121 14.58 -6.43 -3.41
C PHE A 121 15.51 -6.64 -4.61
N PHE A 122 14.97 -6.84 -5.81
CA PHE A 122 15.78 -7.00 -7.03
C PHE A 122 16.43 -5.70 -7.49
N ASP A 123 15.71 -4.58 -7.38
CA ASP A 123 16.19 -3.26 -7.80
C ASP A 123 17.18 -2.62 -6.83
N LYS A 124 17.32 -3.17 -5.62
CA LYS A 124 18.14 -2.60 -4.52
C LYS A 124 17.78 -1.14 -4.25
N ALA A 125 16.49 -0.82 -4.29
CA ALA A 125 16.00 0.55 -4.32
C ALA A 125 16.27 1.38 -3.03
N GLN A 126 16.58 0.72 -1.90
CA GLN A 126 16.87 1.37 -0.60
C GLN A 126 18.02 0.64 0.10
N SER A 127 18.68 1.27 1.08
CA SER A 127 19.89 0.75 1.73
C SER A 127 19.63 -0.38 2.75
N ASP A 128 18.40 -0.53 3.24
CA ASP A 128 17.93 -1.50 4.23
C ASP A 128 17.10 -2.64 3.61
N TRP A 129 17.25 -2.87 2.30
CA TRP A 129 16.51 -3.88 1.54
C TRP A 129 16.76 -5.31 2.06
N GLY A 130 15.65 -6.02 2.31
CA GLY A 130 15.63 -7.43 2.71
C GLY A 130 14.68 -8.23 1.83
N LYS A 131 14.95 -9.53 1.70
CA LYS A 131 14.03 -10.47 1.04
C LYS A 131 12.67 -10.44 1.76
N PRO A 132 11.53 -10.42 1.04
CA PRO A 132 10.22 -10.52 1.67
C PRO A 132 10.11 -11.75 2.58
N HIS A 133 9.55 -11.57 3.77
CA HIS A 133 9.38 -12.62 4.76
C HIS A 133 7.91 -12.79 5.16
N PHE A 134 7.62 -13.88 5.85
CA PHE A 134 6.30 -14.12 6.43
C PHE A 134 5.98 -13.11 7.51
N HIS A 135 4.75 -12.63 7.54
CA HIS A 135 4.25 -11.73 8.57
C HIS A 135 3.72 -12.51 9.77
N SER A 136 4.04 -12.03 10.97
CA SER A 136 3.61 -12.61 12.24
C SER A 136 2.46 -11.84 12.86
N ARG A 137 1.54 -12.55 13.51
CA ARG A 137 0.48 -11.93 14.33
C ARG A 137 1.03 -11.12 15.51
N ARG A 138 2.28 -11.40 15.94
CA ARG A 138 2.95 -10.74 17.08
C ARG A 138 3.62 -9.41 16.71
N GLU A 139 3.58 -9.01 15.45
CA GLU A 139 4.14 -7.72 15.04
C GLU A 139 3.42 -6.56 15.77
N PRO A 140 4.14 -5.55 16.29
CA PRO A 140 3.56 -4.46 17.08
C PRO A 140 2.45 -3.70 16.35
N ARG A 141 2.61 -3.57 15.03
CA ARG A 141 1.66 -2.90 14.14
C ARG A 141 1.17 -3.91 13.12
N GLN A 142 -0.16 -4.01 13.01
CA GLN A 142 -0.84 -4.89 12.06
C GLN A 142 -1.87 -4.09 11.29
N GLY A 143 -2.04 -4.34 10.00
CA GLY A 143 -2.88 -3.49 9.18
C GLY A 143 -3.23 -4.07 7.81
N PHE A 144 -4.12 -3.38 7.12
CA PHE A 144 -4.49 -3.66 5.75
C PHE A 144 -4.74 -2.38 4.96
N LYS A 145 -4.77 -2.52 3.64
CA LYS A 145 -5.07 -1.44 2.71
C LYS A 145 -6.44 -1.66 2.08
N SER A 146 -7.14 -0.57 1.80
CA SER A 146 -8.41 -0.57 1.08
C SER A 146 -8.38 0.53 0.03
N ASP A 147 -8.50 0.14 -1.23
CA ASP A 147 -8.68 1.05 -2.37
C ASP A 147 -10.15 1.41 -2.62
N GLN A 148 -11.08 0.76 -1.91
CA GLN A 148 -12.52 0.99 -2.00
C GLN A 148 -13.08 1.87 -0.87
N SER A 149 -12.24 2.27 0.08
CA SER A 149 -12.65 3.19 1.13
C SER A 149 -13.01 4.57 0.58
N LYS A 150 -14.01 5.19 1.19
CA LYS A 150 -14.58 6.48 0.76
C LYS A 150 -14.86 7.36 1.97
N ILE A 151 -14.89 8.66 1.75
CA ILE A 151 -15.43 9.61 2.73
C ILE A 151 -16.81 10.02 2.25
N VAL A 152 -17.84 9.77 3.07
CA VAL A 152 -19.25 10.08 2.80
C VAL A 152 -19.76 10.87 3.99
N ASP A 153 -20.27 12.08 3.77
CA ASP A 153 -20.79 12.97 4.81
C ASP A 153 -19.81 13.19 6.00
N GLY A 154 -18.51 13.27 5.69
CA GLY A 154 -17.45 13.44 6.69
C GLY A 154 -17.09 12.17 7.48
N LEU A 155 -17.72 11.04 7.18
CA LEU A 155 -17.45 9.73 7.78
C LEU A 155 -16.61 8.87 6.83
N LEU A 156 -15.68 8.09 7.39
CA LEU A 156 -14.88 7.13 6.63
C LEU A 156 -15.63 5.80 6.50
N ARG A 157 -15.98 5.44 5.27
CA ARG A 157 -16.66 4.21 4.92
C ARG A 157 -15.66 3.14 4.46
N LEU A 158 -15.71 1.99 5.10
CA LEU A 158 -15.03 0.77 4.65
C LEU A 158 -15.96 -0.04 3.74
N GLU A 159 -15.41 -0.65 2.69
CA GLU A 159 -16.16 -1.53 1.80
C GLU A 159 -16.73 -2.75 2.54
N ARG A 160 -17.99 -3.09 2.28
CA ARG A 160 -18.61 -4.32 2.80
C ARG A 160 -18.57 -5.41 1.73
N PRO A 161 -17.94 -6.57 2.01
CA PRO A 161 -18.02 -7.72 1.10
C PRO A 161 -19.47 -8.16 0.88
N GLN A 162 -19.82 -8.57 -0.35
CA GLN A 162 -21.19 -8.95 -0.70
C GLN A 162 -21.72 -10.11 0.17
N LYS A 163 -20.87 -11.12 0.42
CA LYS A 163 -21.20 -12.27 1.28
C LYS A 163 -20.78 -12.08 2.74
N SER A 164 -20.61 -10.83 3.20
CA SER A 164 -20.28 -10.56 4.60
C SER A 164 -21.38 -11.12 5.52
N LEU A 165 -20.96 -11.81 6.58
CA LEU A 165 -21.85 -12.28 7.64
C LEU A 165 -22.37 -11.15 8.53
N VAL A 166 -21.70 -9.99 8.51
CA VAL A 166 -22.16 -8.80 9.24
C VAL A 166 -23.30 -8.16 8.45
N PRO A 167 -24.49 -7.99 9.06
CA PRO A 167 -25.61 -7.31 8.42
C PRO A 167 -25.27 -5.88 8.03
N SER A 168 -25.92 -5.37 6.97
CA SER A 168 -25.64 -4.03 6.43
C SER A 168 -25.86 -2.91 7.45
N GLU A 169 -26.85 -3.10 8.31
CA GLU A 169 -27.25 -2.22 9.40
C GLU A 169 -26.26 -2.24 10.55
N GLU A 170 -25.38 -3.22 10.67
CA GLU A 170 -24.30 -3.21 11.66
C GLU A 170 -22.98 -2.70 11.09
N TRP A 171 -22.89 -2.58 9.76
CA TRP A 171 -21.73 -2.05 9.05
C TRP A 171 -21.69 -0.52 9.14
N ARG A 172 -21.06 -0.02 10.20
CA ARG A 172 -21.02 1.41 10.51
C ARG A 172 -19.78 2.10 9.93
N ASP A 173 -19.97 3.32 9.45
CA ASP A 173 -18.88 4.21 9.05
C ASP A 173 -18.16 4.77 10.30
N PHE A 174 -16.90 5.21 10.12
CA PHE A 174 -16.08 5.74 11.20
C PHE A 174 -16.15 7.27 11.23
N LYS A 175 -16.46 7.82 12.41
CA LYS A 175 -16.31 9.25 12.66
C LYS A 175 -14.83 9.61 12.71
N LEU A 176 -14.43 10.62 11.96
CA LEU A 176 -13.07 11.16 11.98
C LEU A 176 -12.92 12.17 13.12
N SER A 177 -11.74 12.20 13.76
CA SER A 177 -11.42 13.13 14.85
C SER A 177 -11.45 14.59 14.41
N GLU A 178 -11.16 14.83 13.13
CA GLU A 178 -11.14 16.14 12.50
C GLU A 178 -11.88 16.10 11.17
N LYS A 179 -12.31 17.26 10.68
CA LYS A 179 -12.98 17.35 9.38
C LYS A 179 -12.01 16.95 8.26
N PRO A 180 -12.35 15.97 7.41
CA PRO A 180 -11.47 15.56 6.33
C PRO A 180 -11.34 16.65 5.27
N LEU A 181 -10.21 16.62 4.55
CA LEU A 181 -10.02 17.45 3.35
C LEU A 181 -11.06 17.08 2.29
N SER A 182 -11.42 18.04 1.44
CA SER A 182 -12.37 17.85 0.34
C SER A 182 -11.77 17.14 -0.88
N ASP A 183 -10.46 16.93 -0.88
CA ASP A 183 -9.72 16.34 -2.00
C ASP A 183 -10.00 14.85 -2.19
N LYS A 184 -9.71 14.33 -3.39
CA LYS A 184 -9.87 12.90 -3.70
C LYS A 184 -8.88 12.06 -2.89
N ILE A 185 -9.39 11.02 -2.24
CA ILE A 185 -8.54 10.09 -1.50
C ILE A 185 -7.94 8.98 -2.39
N GLY A 186 -6.79 8.47 -1.96
CA GLY A 186 -6.15 7.28 -2.52
C GLY A 186 -6.45 6.02 -1.70
N VAL A 187 -5.52 5.07 -1.73
CA VAL A 187 -5.62 3.81 -0.96
C VAL A 187 -5.45 4.09 0.52
N VAL A 188 -6.50 3.83 1.32
CA VAL A 188 -6.48 4.05 2.76
C VAL A 188 -5.77 2.88 3.45
N SER A 189 -4.91 3.18 4.41
CA SER A 189 -4.25 2.16 5.24
C SER A 189 -4.87 2.13 6.64
N TYR A 190 -5.50 1.02 6.99
CA TYR A 190 -6.04 0.74 8.31
C TYR A 190 -5.00 -0.03 9.12
N PHE A 191 -4.76 0.34 10.36
CA PHE A 191 -3.82 -0.37 11.21
C PHE A 191 -4.20 -0.29 12.68
N ARG A 192 -3.77 -1.31 13.42
CA ARG A 192 -3.91 -1.42 14.86
C ARG A 192 -2.53 -1.34 15.50
N GLU A 193 -2.41 -0.50 16.51
CA GLU A 193 -1.19 -0.29 17.29
C GLU A 193 -1.59 -0.02 18.75
N LYS A 194 -0.95 -0.71 19.71
CA LYS A 194 -1.24 -0.58 21.15
C LYS A 194 -2.74 -0.68 21.51
N GLY A 195 -3.46 -1.57 20.83
CA GLY A 195 -4.89 -1.81 21.06
C GLY A 195 -5.84 -0.75 20.48
N ARG A 196 -5.32 0.27 19.79
CA ARG A 196 -6.09 1.33 19.14
C ARG A 196 -6.07 1.16 17.62
N TYR A 197 -7.10 1.65 16.95
CA TYR A 197 -7.26 1.56 15.49
C TYR A 197 -7.05 2.92 14.85
N TYR A 198 -6.43 2.93 13.68
CA TYR A 198 -6.11 4.14 12.94
C TYR A 198 -6.37 3.93 11.45
N ALA A 199 -6.68 5.02 10.75
CA ALA A 199 -6.69 5.08 9.29
C ALA A 199 -5.77 6.20 8.80
N ALA A 200 -4.76 5.84 8.01
CA ALA A 200 -3.98 6.79 7.23
C ALA A 200 -4.65 7.00 5.86
N VAL A 201 -5.19 8.20 5.66
CA VAL A 201 -5.94 8.59 4.47
C VAL A 201 -5.08 9.51 3.60
N PRO A 202 -4.63 9.07 2.41
CA PRO A 202 -3.89 9.91 1.48
C PRO A 202 -4.85 10.76 0.65
N PHE A 203 -4.73 12.07 0.71
CA PHE A 203 -5.46 13.05 -0.10
C PHE A 203 -4.60 13.53 -1.27
N LYS A 204 -5.19 13.56 -2.46
CA LYS A 204 -4.58 14.09 -3.69
C LYS A 204 -4.88 15.58 -3.78
N VAL A 205 -4.04 16.37 -3.15
CA VAL A 205 -4.21 17.82 -3.07
C VAL A 205 -3.63 18.46 -4.33
N ALA A 206 -4.41 19.35 -4.95
CA ALA A 206 -3.91 20.16 -6.05
C ALA A 206 -2.65 20.91 -5.59
N ASN A 207 -1.60 20.85 -6.40
CA ASN A 207 -0.31 21.43 -6.03
C ASN A 207 -0.51 22.92 -5.69
N LYS A 208 -0.27 23.31 -4.44
CA LYS A 208 -0.24 24.73 -4.08
C LYS A 208 0.80 25.37 -4.98
N LYS A 209 0.43 26.41 -5.75
CA LYS A 209 1.40 27.16 -6.58
C LYS A 209 2.61 27.43 -5.71
N ALA A 210 3.79 26.97 -6.14
CA ALA A 210 5.03 27.30 -5.46
C ALA A 210 5.05 28.82 -5.30
N LEU A 211 5.15 29.29 -4.06
CA LEU A 211 5.29 30.72 -3.82
C LEU A 211 6.52 31.21 -4.60
N PRO A 212 6.45 32.41 -5.20
CA PRO A 212 7.60 32.96 -5.91
C PRO A 212 8.83 32.91 -5.00
N LYS A 213 9.98 32.49 -5.55
CA LYS A 213 11.23 32.48 -4.80
C LYS A 213 11.47 33.88 -4.25
N THR A 214 11.65 34.00 -2.95
CA THR A 214 11.86 35.28 -2.26
C THR A 214 13.25 35.87 -2.52
N GLY A 215 14.15 35.13 -3.19
CA GLY A 215 15.54 35.53 -3.39
C GLY A 215 16.40 35.50 -2.12
N LYS A 216 15.80 35.14 -0.98
CA LYS A 216 16.48 35.01 0.30
C LYS A 216 16.89 33.56 0.52
N ASN A 217 18.14 33.36 0.93
CA ASN A 217 18.60 32.07 1.41
C ASN A 217 18.23 31.92 2.89
N THR A 218 17.83 30.72 3.26
CA THR A 218 17.50 30.36 4.65
C THR A 218 18.27 29.10 4.98
N ALA A 219 18.92 29.11 6.14
CA ALA A 219 19.57 27.94 6.72
C ALA A 219 18.87 27.62 8.04
N VAL A 220 18.62 26.33 8.28
CA VAL A 220 18.09 25.82 9.54
C VAL A 220 19.08 24.78 10.03
N ASP A 221 19.66 25.00 11.21
CA ASP A 221 20.50 24.02 11.89
C ASP A 221 19.72 23.46 13.09
N VAL A 222 19.51 22.15 13.09
CA VAL A 222 18.63 21.46 14.04
C VAL A 222 19.48 20.71 15.06
N ASN A 223 19.35 21.08 16.33
CA ASN A 223 20.06 20.48 17.46
C ASN A 223 19.08 19.86 18.46
N VAL A 224 19.60 19.12 19.44
CA VAL A 224 18.77 18.58 20.53
C VAL A 224 18.39 19.74 21.47
N GLY A 225 17.09 20.01 21.58
CA GLY A 225 16.53 21.01 22.48
C GLY A 225 16.46 22.45 21.93
N HIS A 226 17.03 22.71 20.74
CA HIS A 226 16.91 24.00 20.06
C HIS A 226 17.13 23.86 18.55
N PHE A 227 16.70 24.85 17.78
CA PHE A 227 17.15 25.03 16.42
C PHE A 227 17.68 26.43 16.23
N ASN A 228 18.72 26.58 15.41
CA ASN A 228 19.26 27.87 15.03
C ASN A 228 18.60 28.32 13.73
N TYR A 229 18.09 29.54 13.76
CA TYR A 229 17.59 30.24 12.59
C TYR A 229 18.41 31.50 12.34
N MET A 230 18.12 32.19 11.24
CA MET A 230 18.81 33.45 10.89
C MET A 230 18.74 34.50 12.00
N ASP A 231 17.67 34.47 12.81
CA ASP A 231 17.43 35.41 13.90
C ASP A 231 17.92 34.89 15.27
N GLY A 232 18.71 33.81 15.27
CA GLY A 232 19.31 33.22 16.47
C GLY A 232 18.71 31.88 16.89
N GLN A 233 19.07 31.46 18.10
CA GLN A 233 18.69 30.17 18.68
C GLN A 233 17.25 30.20 19.21
N GLN A 234 16.43 29.26 18.78
CA GLN A 234 15.10 29.03 19.34
C GLN A 234 15.07 27.74 20.15
N ASN A 235 14.84 27.87 21.46
CA ASN A 235 14.69 26.74 22.37
C ASN A 235 13.32 26.08 22.18
N VAL A 236 13.32 24.76 22.04
CA VAL A 236 12.10 23.96 21.88
C VAL A 236 11.81 23.09 23.11
N LEU A 237 12.63 23.19 24.15
CA LEU A 237 12.39 22.50 25.42
C LEU A 237 11.24 23.20 26.19
N PRO A 238 10.37 22.43 26.88
CA PRO A 238 9.36 22.99 27.78
C PRO A 238 10.03 23.82 28.87
N LYS A 239 9.44 24.98 29.19
CA LYS A 239 9.83 25.72 30.41
C LYS A 239 9.31 24.94 31.62
N MET A 240 10.21 24.63 32.55
CA MET A 240 9.82 24.12 33.88
C MET A 240 9.12 25.20 34.69
#